data_AF-B0CZS8-F1
#
_entry.id   AF-B0CZS8-F1
#
_cell.length_a   1.000
_cell.length_b   1.000
_cell.length_c   1.000
_cell.angle_alpha   90.00
_cell.angle_beta   90.00
_cell.angle_gamma   90.00
#
_symmetry.space_group_name_H-M   'P 1'
#
loop_
_entity.id
_entity.type
_entity.pdbx_description
1 polymer ?
#
loop_
_entity_poly.entity_id
_entity_poly.type
_entity_poly.pdbx_seq_one_letter_code
_entity_poly.pdbx_strand_id
1 'polypeptide(L)'
;MNHIRAIPAVKSKGRKAGAPAAFDMALVAEDMKEYQALGGIAGLCAAQVHTIFSLPEQFGSYPQPLAYIEWFTPLGTPEPHTGMHIIKRSTRYTR
;
A
#
# COMPACT_ATOMS: atom_id res chain seq x y z
N MET A 1 -6.88 16.62 -7.85
CA MET A 1 -5.95 16.63 -6.70
C MET A 1 -6.09 15.28 -6.02
N ASN A 2 -5.03 14.48 -5.95
CA ASN A 2 -5.09 13.12 -5.40
C ASN A 2 -5.05 13.18 -3.88
N HIS A 3 -6.04 12.60 -3.20
CA HIS A 3 -6.11 12.49 -1.74
C HIS A 3 -5.88 11.03 -1.36
N ILE A 4 -4.97 10.78 -0.41
CA ILE A 4 -4.66 9.44 0.10
C ILE A 4 -5.17 9.35 1.54
N ARG A 5 -5.97 8.32 1.83
CA ARG A 5 -6.58 8.03 3.12
C ARG A 5 -5.83 6.91 3.83
N ALA A 6 -5.61 7.13 5.13
CA ALA A 6 -4.98 6.18 6.04
C ALA A 6 -5.59 6.37 7.44
N ILE A 7 -6.88 6.08 7.56
CA ILE A 7 -7.71 6.34 8.75
C ILE A 7 -7.88 5.03 9.52
N PRO A 8 -7.44 4.94 10.79
CA PRO A 8 -7.64 3.76 11.61
C PRO A 8 -9.10 3.60 12.03
N ALA A 9 -9.50 2.38 12.34
CA ALA A 9 -10.82 2.12 12.90
C ALA A 9 -10.96 2.79 14.27
N VAL A 10 -12.11 3.42 14.51
CA VAL A 10 -12.47 4.05 15.78
C VAL A 10 -13.52 3.19 16.46
N LYS A 11 -13.25 2.74 17.69
CA LYS A 11 -14.23 2.01 18.51
C LYS A 11 -15.35 2.95 18.97
N SER A 12 -16.56 2.40 19.11
CA SER A 12 -17.68 3.13 19.72
C SER A 12 -17.35 3.55 21.15
N LYS A 13 -17.79 4.75 21.56
CA LYS A 13 -17.62 5.25 22.93
C LYS A 13 -18.89 5.96 23.41
N GLY A 14 -19.58 5.34 24.37
CA GLY A 14 -20.86 5.84 24.88
C GLY A 14 -21.90 5.93 23.77
N ARG A 15 -22.47 7.12 23.56
CA ARG A 15 -23.46 7.38 22.49
C ARG A 15 -22.84 7.62 21.10
N LYS A 16 -21.51 7.71 20.99
CA LYS A 16 -20.85 7.88 19.68
C LYS A 16 -20.61 6.51 19.04
N ALA A 17 -21.17 6.34 17.84
CA ALA A 17 -20.90 5.18 16.99
C ALA A 17 -19.42 5.11 16.63
N GLY A 18 -18.91 3.89 16.47
CA GLY A 18 -17.57 3.67 15.92
C GLY A 18 -17.52 3.99 14.42
N ALA A 19 -16.31 4.00 13.88
CA ALA A 19 -16.07 4.13 12.44
C ALA A 19 -15.12 3.02 11.98
N PRO A 20 -15.37 2.38 10.82
CA PRO A 20 -14.43 1.43 10.25
C PRO A 20 -13.15 2.14 9.78
N ALA A 21 -12.08 1.38 9.58
CA ALA A 21 -10.87 1.90 8.96
C ALA A 21 -11.14 2.27 7.49
N ALA A 22 -10.46 3.29 6.99
CA ALA A 22 -10.46 3.66 5.58
C ALA A 22 -9.02 3.81 5.10
N PHE A 23 -8.65 3.07 4.07
CA PHE A 23 -7.32 3.06 3.48
C PHE A 23 -7.44 3.15 1.96
N ASP A 24 -6.41 3.69 1.32
CA ASP A 24 -6.25 3.63 -0.13
C ASP A 24 -5.15 2.64 -0.54
N MET A 25 -5.27 2.14 -1.77
CA MET A 25 -4.31 1.24 -2.40
C MET A 25 -3.41 2.02 -3.35
N ALA A 26 -2.13 1.64 -3.41
CA ALA A 26 -1.15 2.19 -4.34
C ALA A 26 -0.59 1.06 -5.22
N LEU A 27 -0.30 1.39 -6.49
CA LEU A 27 0.56 0.58 -7.35
C LEU A 27 1.97 1.17 -7.29
N VAL A 28 2.95 0.33 -6.96
CA VAL A 28 4.33 0.75 -6.81
C VAL A 28 5.22 -0.11 -7.69
N ALA A 29 6.18 0.50 -8.38
CA ALA A 29 7.19 -0.23 -9.13
C ALA A 29 8.20 -0.85 -8.15
N GLU A 30 8.14 -2.17 -8.00
CA GLU A 30 9.09 -2.95 -7.19
C GLU A 30 10.30 -3.35 -8.03
N ASP A 31 10.05 -3.84 -9.26
CA ASP A 31 11.09 -4.01 -10.28
C ASP A 31 10.97 -2.89 -11.32
N MET A 32 11.74 -1.81 -11.07
CA MET A 32 11.78 -0.68 -11.99
C MET A 32 12.36 -1.06 -13.36
N LYS A 33 13.25 -2.07 -13.47
CA LYS A 33 13.79 -2.47 -14.78
C LYS A 33 12.74 -3.16 -15.61
N GLU A 34 12.00 -4.08 -15.01
CA GLU A 34 10.90 -4.78 -15.66
C GLU A 34 9.78 -3.80 -16.06
N TYR A 35 9.40 -2.90 -15.14
CA TYR A 35 8.39 -1.87 -15.42
C TYR A 35 8.79 -0.97 -16.59
N GLN A 36 10.05 -0.54 -16.68
CA GLN A 36 10.52 0.30 -17.79
C GLN A 36 10.62 -0.47 -19.12
N ALA A 37 10.91 -1.78 -19.08
CA ALA A 37 11.05 -2.60 -20.28
C ALA A 37 9.72 -3.05 -20.88
N LEU A 38 8.76 -3.45 -20.03
CA LEU A 38 7.48 -4.03 -20.45
C LEU A 38 6.31 -3.05 -20.32
N GLY A 39 6.40 -2.09 -19.39
CA GLY A 39 5.33 -1.13 -19.10
C GLY A 39 4.08 -1.79 -18.51
N GLY A 40 2.99 -1.02 -18.51
CA GLY A 40 1.70 -1.48 -18.00
C GLY A 40 1.76 -1.81 -16.51
N ILE A 41 1.55 -3.07 -16.18
CA ILE A 41 1.52 -3.59 -14.79
C ILE A 41 2.71 -4.49 -14.45
N ALA A 42 3.58 -4.76 -15.42
CA ALA A 42 4.78 -5.56 -15.20
C ALA A 42 5.74 -4.84 -14.25
N GLY A 43 6.38 -5.58 -13.33
CA GLY A 43 7.22 -5.00 -12.28
C GLY A 43 6.49 -4.17 -11.22
N LEU A 44 5.14 -4.06 -11.28
CA LEU A 44 4.34 -3.40 -10.25
C LEU A 44 3.85 -4.37 -9.18
N CYS A 45 3.78 -3.89 -7.94
CA CYS A 45 3.10 -4.55 -6.83
C CYS A 45 2.07 -3.62 -6.20
N ALA A 46 1.04 -4.23 -5.61
CA ALA A 46 0.05 -3.48 -4.84
C ALA A 46 0.53 -3.24 -3.41
N ALA A 47 0.21 -2.08 -2.86
CA ALA A 47 0.48 -1.74 -1.47
C ALA A 47 -0.76 -1.09 -0.83
N GLN A 48 -1.04 -1.46 0.41
CA GLN A 48 -2.06 -0.80 1.23
C GLN A 48 -1.42 0.26 2.12
N VAL A 49 -1.92 1.50 2.08
CA VAL A 49 -1.45 2.58 2.95
C VAL A 49 -2.10 2.47 4.33
N HIS A 50 -1.29 2.31 5.37
CA HIS A 50 -1.76 2.14 6.76
C HIS A 50 -1.69 3.43 7.57
N THR A 51 -0.60 4.18 7.46
CA THR A 51 -0.47 5.49 8.11
C THR A 51 0.45 6.41 7.31
N ILE A 52 0.19 7.71 7.39
CA ILE A 52 1.03 8.78 6.84
C ILE A 52 1.46 9.65 8.02
N PHE A 53 2.76 9.87 8.17
CA PHE A 53 3.32 10.53 9.34
C PHE A 53 4.60 11.31 9.02
N SER A 54 4.85 12.36 9.78
CA SER A 54 6.17 13.01 9.83
C SER A 54 7.06 12.23 10.80
N LEU A 55 8.29 11.93 10.38
CA LEU A 55 9.24 11.25 11.25
C LEU A 55 9.72 12.23 12.34
N PRO A 56 9.76 11.82 13.63
CA PRO A 56 10.35 12.66 14.67
C PRO A 56 11.81 12.99 14.36
N GLU A 57 12.23 14.22 14.64
CA GLU A 57 13.54 14.76 14.24
C GLU A 57 14.73 13.90 14.71
N GLN A 58 14.60 13.26 15.88
CA GLN A 58 15.66 12.37 16.40
C GLN A 58 15.95 11.15 15.51
N PHE A 59 15.05 10.79 14.58
CA PHE A 59 15.20 9.66 13.67
C PHE A 59 15.53 10.09 12.23
N GLY A 60 15.70 11.40 12.00
CA GLY A 60 15.98 11.98 10.70
C GLY A 60 14.91 13.01 10.28
N SER A 61 15.27 13.84 9.30
CA SER A 61 14.39 14.86 8.75
C SER A 61 14.18 14.60 7.26
N TYR A 62 12.92 14.54 6.86
CA TYR A 62 12.51 14.31 5.48
C TYR A 62 11.60 15.45 5.03
N PRO A 63 11.80 16.00 3.81
CA PRO A 63 10.99 17.09 3.30
C PRO A 63 9.55 16.68 2.99
N GLN A 64 9.27 15.38 2.96
CA GLN A 64 7.96 14.80 2.63
C GLN A 64 7.50 13.89 3.77
N PRO A 65 6.17 13.78 4.01
CA PRO A 65 5.64 12.82 4.96
C PRO A 65 5.96 11.39 4.49
N LEU A 66 6.22 10.51 5.46
CA LEU A 66 6.46 9.10 5.22
C LEU A 66 5.16 8.32 5.32
N ALA A 67 5.11 7.16 4.66
CA ALA A 67 3.99 6.24 4.74
C ALA A 67 4.45 4.87 5.23
N TYR A 68 3.70 4.31 6.20
CA TYR A 68 3.78 2.89 6.50
C TYR A 68 2.79 2.17 5.61
N ILE A 69 3.29 1.17 4.87
CA ILE A 69 2.51 0.42 3.91
C ILE A 69 2.64 -1.08 4.15
N GLU A 70 1.61 -1.81 3.80
CA GLU A 70 1.63 -3.27 3.76
C GLU A 70 1.72 -3.72 2.30
N TRP A 71 2.78 -4.46 1.98
CA TRP A 71 3.05 -4.96 0.64
C TRP A 71 2.21 -6.19 0.31
N PHE A 72 1.77 -6.27 -0.94
CA PHE A 72 1.28 -7.50 -1.53
C PHE A 72 2.33 -8.09 -2.48
N THR A 73 2.12 -9.33 -2.89
CA THR A 73 2.95 -10.00 -3.90
C THR A 73 2.93 -9.23 -5.23
N PRO A 74 4.03 -9.24 -6.00
CA PRO A 74 4.08 -8.69 -7.35
C PRO A 74 2.92 -9.17 -8.23
N LEU A 75 2.48 -8.32 -9.16
CA LEU A 75 1.46 -8.67 -10.14
C LEU A 75 2.06 -9.67 -11.15
N GLY A 76 1.92 -10.96 -10.86
CA GLY A 76 2.38 -12.06 -11.72
C GLY A 76 1.41 -12.37 -12.86
N THR A 77 1.39 -13.61 -13.34
CA THR A 77 0.47 -14.03 -14.40
C THR A 77 -1.00 -13.91 -13.94
N PRO A 78 -1.90 -13.32 -14.76
CA PRO A 78 -3.33 -13.30 -14.45
C PRO A 78 -3.90 -14.72 -14.35
N GLU A 79 -4.89 -14.88 -13.48
CA GLU A 79 -5.61 -16.14 -13.33
C GLU A 79 -6.44 -16.45 -14.59
N PRO A 80 -6.42 -17.68 -15.13
CA PRO A 80 -6.98 -17.98 -16.46
C PRO A 80 -8.49 -17.80 -16.62
N HIS A 81 -9.29 -17.99 -15.57
CA HIS A 81 -10.75 -17.93 -15.66
C HIS A 81 -11.29 -16.50 -15.59
N THR A 82 -10.67 -15.64 -14.79
CA THR A 82 -11.11 -14.26 -14.56
C THR A 82 -10.27 -13.22 -15.29
N GLY A 83 -9.04 -13.57 -15.70
CA GLY A 83 -8.05 -12.63 -16.22
C GLY A 83 -7.54 -11.65 -15.15
N MET A 84 -7.84 -11.88 -13.87
CA MET A 84 -7.42 -11.00 -12.78
C MET A 84 -6.10 -11.45 -12.15
N HIS A 85 -5.30 -10.50 -11.70
CA HIS A 85 -4.10 -10.80 -10.92
C HIS A 85 -4.48 -11.15 -9.48
N ILE A 86 -4.08 -12.33 -9.03
CA ILE A 86 -4.25 -12.74 -7.65
C ILE A 86 -3.05 -12.25 -6.85
N ILE A 87 -3.32 -11.36 -5.91
CA ILE A 87 -2.32 -10.85 -4.96
C ILE A 87 -2.57 -11.39 -3.56
N LYS A 88 -1.49 -11.66 -2.84
CA LYS A 88 -1.52 -12.03 -1.42
C LYS A 88 -0.70 -11.04 -0.61
N ARG A 89 -1.00 -10.89 0.68
CA ARG A 89 -0.13 -10.11 1.59
C ARG A 89 1.25 -10.75 1.62
N SER A 90 2.29 -9.94 1.47
CA SER A 90 3.67 -10.40 1.55
C SER A 90 3.99 -10.75 3.01
N THR A 91 4.04 -12.04 3.31
CA THR A 91 4.53 -12.52 4.61
C THR A 91 6.05 -12.45 4.59
N ARG A 92 6.65 -11.59 5.42
CA ARG A 92 8.09 -11.38 5.61
C ARG A 92 8.99 -11.87 4.47
N TYR A 93 9.45 -10.91 3.68
CA TYR A 93 10.61 -11.08 2.82
C TYR A 93 11.84 -11.35 3.71
N THR A 94 12.21 -12.61 3.89
CA THR A 94 13.62 -12.96 4.16
C THR A 94 14.33 -12.71 2.84
N ARG A 95 15.05 -11.60 2.75
CA ARG A 95 16.10 -11.46 1.74
C ARG A 95 17.40 -12.00 2.30
#